data_AF-A0A9W9Z4Q9-F1
#
_entry.id   AF-A0A9W9Z4Q9-F1
#
_cell.length_a   1.000
_cell.length_b   1.000
_cell.length_c   1.000
_cell.angle_alpha   90.00
_cell.angle_beta   90.00
_cell.angle_gamma   90.00
#
_symmetry.space_group_name_H-M   'P 1'
#
loop_
_entity.id
_entity.type
_entity.pdbx_description
1 polymer ?
#
loop_
_entity_poly.entity_id
_entity_poly.type
_entity_poly.pdbx_seq_one_letter_code
_entity_poly.pdbx_strand_id
1 'polypeptide(L)'
;MMENLKFEEASLCAAINCLRTDDFVLCPVCKRNALHQNKQVIFCACGLRIDTEYDAVNLMYVRNQIDEALTSHREGHCTSEPEFNVSFVKEVGVSNLVSLCKACEFMYIIL
;
A
#
# COMPACT_ATOMS: atom_id res chain seq x y z
N MET A 1 -14.71 -23.60 22.53
CA MET A 1 -14.45 -23.90 21.09
C MET A 1 -14.04 -22.65 20.30
N MET A 2 -14.47 -21.44 20.68
CA MET A 2 -14.10 -20.17 20.01
C MET A 2 -12.73 -19.60 20.43
N GLU A 3 -12.20 -19.98 21.59
CA GLU A 3 -10.89 -19.51 22.09
C GLU A 3 -9.69 -20.13 21.35
N ASN A 4 -9.81 -21.40 20.91
CA ASN A 4 -8.74 -22.05 20.14
C ASN A 4 -8.52 -21.36 18.80
N LEU A 5 -9.61 -21.00 18.11
CA LEU A 5 -9.55 -20.37 16.79
C LEU A 5 -8.86 -18.99 16.85
N LYS A 6 -9.13 -18.20 17.89
CA LYS A 6 -8.47 -16.90 18.11
C LYS A 6 -6.97 -17.05 18.41
N PHE A 7 -6.59 -18.09 19.14
CA PHE A 7 -5.19 -18.36 19.45
C PHE A 7 -4.41 -18.81 18.19
N GLU A 8 -5.01 -19.68 17.39
CA GLU A 8 -4.45 -20.12 16.10
C GLU A 8 -4.30 -18.95 15.12
N GLU A 9 -5.29 -18.06 15.02
CA GLU A 9 -5.23 -16.85 14.20
C GLU A 9 -4.10 -15.91 14.63
N ALA A 10 -3.96 -15.67 15.94
CA ALA A 10 -2.90 -14.81 16.47
C ALA A 10 -1.50 -15.40 16.22
N SER A 11 -1.34 -16.72 16.39
CA SER A 11 -0.08 -17.41 16.12
C SER A 11 0.28 -17.37 14.63
N LEU A 12 -0.70 -17.55 13.75
CA LEU A 12 -0.51 -17.46 12.31
C LEU A 12 -0.13 -16.03 11.88
N CYS A 13 -0.81 -15.01 12.40
CA CYS A 13 -0.46 -13.61 12.16
C CYS A 13 0.97 -13.27 12.59
N ALA A 14 1.40 -13.76 13.76
CA ALA A 14 2.75 -13.57 14.26
C ALA A 14 3.79 -14.22 13.34
N ALA A 15 3.56 -15.47 12.90
CA ALA A 15 4.44 -16.16 11.96
C ALA A 15 4.54 -15.44 10.61
N ILE A 16 3.41 -14.96 10.06
CA ILE A 16 3.38 -14.18 8.82
C ILE A 16 4.18 -12.88 8.96
N ASN A 17 4.05 -12.18 10.09
CA ASN A 17 4.83 -10.96 10.34
C ASN A 17 6.32 -11.23 10.47
N CYS A 18 6.74 -12.36 11.06
CA CYS A 18 8.15 -12.77 11.10
C CYS A 18 8.71 -13.15 9.73
N LEU A 19 7.87 -13.62 8.81
CA LEU A 19 8.25 -14.01 7.44
C LEU A 19 8.16 -12.85 6.43
N ARG A 20 7.52 -11.73 6.79
CA ARG A 20 7.44 -10.55 5.96
C ARG A 20 8.84 -9.92 5.83
N THR A 21 9.43 -10.03 4.66
CA THR A 21 10.63 -9.27 4.30
C THR A 21 10.25 -7.81 4.06
N ASP A 22 10.99 -6.86 4.61
CA ASP A 22 10.73 -5.42 4.45
C ASP A 22 10.79 -4.97 2.98
N ASP A 23 11.49 -5.73 2.14
CA ASP A 23 11.63 -5.47 0.70
C ASP A 23 10.45 -5.96 -0.14
N PHE A 24 9.48 -6.66 0.46
CA PHE A 24 8.33 -7.22 -0.27
C PHE A 24 7.06 -6.43 0.01
N VAL A 25 6.66 -5.63 -0.97
CA VAL A 25 5.43 -4.83 -0.95
C VAL A 25 4.57 -5.22 -2.14
N LEU A 26 3.37 -5.73 -1.92
CA LEU A 26 2.44 -6.00 -3.02
C LEU A 26 1.97 -4.67 -3.64
N CYS A 27 1.95 -4.62 -4.97
CA CYS A 27 1.46 -3.45 -5.69
C CYS A 27 -0.03 -3.24 -5.38
N PRO A 28 -0.42 -2.10 -4.78
CA PRO A 28 -1.79 -1.90 -4.34
C PRO A 28 -2.76 -1.69 -5.51
N VAL A 29 -2.24 -1.30 -6.69
CA VAL A 29 -3.03 -1.08 -7.91
C VAL A 29 -3.45 -2.41 -8.54
N CYS A 30 -2.52 -3.34 -8.74
CA CYS A 30 -2.81 -4.62 -9.40
C CYS A 30 -3.08 -5.78 -8.45
N LYS A 31 -2.69 -5.66 -7.17
CA LYS A 31 -2.82 -6.66 -6.10
C LYS A 31 -2.25 -8.05 -6.44
N ARG A 32 -1.34 -8.11 -7.40
CA ARG A 32 -0.77 -9.37 -7.95
C ARG A 32 0.74 -9.41 -7.91
N ASN A 33 1.38 -8.34 -8.39
CA ASN A 33 2.83 -8.26 -8.50
C ASN A 33 3.42 -7.46 -7.35
N ALA A 34 4.66 -7.73 -6.98
CA ALA A 34 5.39 -6.91 -6.02
C ALA A 34 5.81 -5.56 -6.65
N LEU A 35 5.92 -4.54 -5.79
CA LEU A 35 6.65 -3.31 -6.10
C LEU A 35 8.14 -3.61 -6.05
N HIS A 36 8.86 -3.01 -6.99
CA HIS A 36 10.30 -3.02 -7.04
C HIS A 36 10.78 -1.57 -7.00
N GLN A 37 11.96 -1.38 -6.41
CA GLN A 37 12.59 -0.08 -6.35
C GLN A 37 13.94 -0.13 -7.05
N ASN A 38 14.21 0.86 -7.89
CA ASN A 38 15.52 1.10 -8.48
C ASN A 38 15.86 2.57 -8.26
N LYS A 39 16.73 2.84 -7.27
CA LYS A 39 17.04 4.18 -6.78
C LYS A 39 15.75 4.92 -6.37
N GLN A 40 15.47 6.09 -6.95
CA GLN A 40 14.27 6.88 -6.72
C GLN A 40 13.03 6.39 -7.49
N VAL A 41 13.12 5.30 -8.26
CA VAL A 41 12.00 4.83 -9.10
C VAL A 41 11.36 3.61 -8.49
N ILE A 42 10.07 3.71 -8.17
CA ILE A 42 9.24 2.59 -7.72
C ILE A 42 8.38 2.13 -8.89
N PHE A 43 8.42 0.85 -9.20
CA PHE A 43 7.74 0.31 -10.37
C PHE A 43 7.16 -1.08 -10.13
N CYS A 44 6.23 -1.47 -10.99
CA CYS A 44 5.55 -2.75 -10.96
C CYS A 44 5.42 -3.32 -12.37
N ALA A 45 5.42 -4.65 -12.49
CA ALA A 45 5.16 -5.34 -13.76
C ALA A 45 3.76 -5.05 -14.35
N CYS A 46 2.83 -4.47 -13.59
CA CYS A 46 1.54 -4.03 -14.14
C CYS A 46 1.61 -2.70 -14.93
N GLY A 47 2.79 -2.05 -14.99
CA GLY A 47 2.98 -0.78 -15.67
C GLY A 47 2.96 0.44 -14.75
N LEU A 48 2.78 0.27 -13.43
CA LEU A 48 2.97 1.35 -12.47
C LEU A 48 4.45 1.74 -12.45
N ARG A 49 4.70 3.05 -12.55
CA ARG A 49 6.03 3.64 -12.38
C ARG A 49 5.87 5.01 -11.73
N ILE A 50 6.56 5.22 -10.62
CA ILE A 50 6.56 6.43 -9.82
C ILE A 50 8.01 6.86 -9.63
N ASP A 51 8.29 8.12 -9.96
CA ASP A 51 9.58 8.73 -9.67
C ASP A 51 9.41 9.54 -8.39
N THR A 52 10.08 9.13 -7.31
CA THR A 52 9.95 9.78 -6.00
C THR A 52 10.78 11.06 -5.91
N GLU A 53 11.58 11.36 -6.93
CA GLU A 53 12.53 12.49 -7.06
C GLU A 53 13.63 12.57 -5.99
N TYR A 54 13.41 11.92 -4.84
CA TYR A 54 14.27 11.88 -3.67
C TYR A 54 14.55 10.43 -3.25
N ASP A 55 15.80 10.14 -2.91
CA ASP A 55 16.26 8.81 -2.45
C ASP A 55 15.77 8.43 -1.04
N ALA A 56 15.11 9.34 -0.32
CA ALA A 56 14.60 9.09 1.04
C ALA A 56 13.37 8.19 1.07
N VAL A 57 12.66 8.06 -0.06
CA VAL A 57 11.47 7.22 -0.18
C VAL A 57 11.89 5.80 -0.54
N ASN A 58 11.58 4.84 0.32
CA ASN A 58 11.86 3.42 0.09
C ASN A 58 10.59 2.57 0.15
N LEU A 59 10.67 1.31 -0.29
CA LEU A 59 9.52 0.38 -0.27
C LEU A 59 8.90 0.23 1.13
N MET A 60 9.71 0.25 2.19
CA MET A 60 9.21 0.20 3.56
C MET A 60 8.32 1.41 3.90
N TYR A 61 8.73 2.62 3.50
CA TYR A 61 7.93 3.83 3.63
C TYR A 61 6.60 3.70 2.86
N VAL A 62 6.66 3.25 1.60
CA VAL A 62 5.44 3.04 0.79
C VAL A 62 4.49 2.07 1.47
N ARG A 63 5.02 0.97 2.01
CA ARG A 63 4.22 -0.02 2.74
C ARG A 63 3.55 0.59 3.97
N ASN A 64 4.31 1.33 4.78
CA ASN A 64 3.75 2.00 5.96
C ASN A 64 2.65 2.98 5.58
N GLN A 65 2.82 3.75 4.51
CA GLN A 65 1.80 4.67 4.01
C GLN A 65 0.57 3.95 3.45
N ILE A 66 0.72 2.79 2.81
CA ILE A 66 -0.42 1.95 2.40
C ILE A 66 -1.17 1.41 3.63
N ASP A 67 -0.45 0.88 4.61
CA ASP A 67 -1.04 0.33 5.85
C ASP A 67 -1.76 1.44 6.65
N GLU A 68 -1.18 2.64 6.70
CA GLU A 68 -1.79 3.83 7.31
C GLU A 68 -3.06 4.26 6.57
N ALA A 69 -3.01 4.38 5.25
CA ALA A 69 -4.18 4.73 4.44
C ALA A 69 -5.34 3.75 4.65
N LEU A 70 -5.06 2.45 4.72
CA LEU A 70 -6.05 1.41 4.98
C LEU A 70 -6.59 1.47 6.42
N THR A 71 -5.72 1.76 7.39
CA THR A 71 -6.12 1.89 8.80
C THR A 71 -7.02 3.10 8.99
N SER A 72 -6.63 4.27 8.51
CA SER A 72 -7.44 5.49 8.58
C SER A 72 -8.78 5.35 7.86
N HIS A 73 -8.82 4.65 6.72
CA HIS A 73 -10.06 4.34 6.03
C HIS A 73 -11.01 3.47 6.89
N ARG A 74 -10.46 2.45 7.57
CA ARG A 74 -11.24 1.56 8.46
C ARG A 74 -11.73 2.27 9.71
N GLU A 75 -10.95 3.19 10.26
CA GLU A 75 -11.35 4.04 11.38
C GLU A 75 -12.56 4.93 11.02
N GLY A 76 -12.72 5.29 9.74
CA GLY A 76 -13.92 5.92 9.20
C GLY A 76 -15.15 5.00 9.10
N HIS A 77 -15.09 3.77 9.66
CA HIS A 77 -16.15 2.76 9.65
C HIS A 77 -16.64 2.34 8.26
N CYS A 78 -15.85 2.59 7.21
CA CYS A 78 -16.18 2.16 5.86
C CYS A 78 -15.69 0.73 5.61
N THR A 79 -16.58 -0.13 5.12
CA THR A 79 -16.29 -1.53 4.77
C THR A 79 -15.97 -1.73 3.29
N SER A 80 -16.12 -0.69 2.48
CA SER A 80 -15.76 -0.75 1.06
C SER A 80 -14.25 -0.80 0.89
N GLU A 81 -13.79 -1.40 -0.21
CA GLU A 81 -12.36 -1.44 -0.49
C GLU A 81 -11.93 -0.16 -1.22
N PRO A 82 -10.94 0.59 -0.71
CA PRO A 82 -10.42 1.74 -1.43
C PRO A 82 -9.67 1.30 -2.69
N GLU A 83 -9.82 2.09 -3.75
CA GLU A 83 -9.11 1.94 -5.02
C GLU A 83 -7.78 2.71 -4.95
N PHE A 84 -6.70 2.06 -5.40
CA PHE A 84 -5.38 2.69 -5.48
C PHE A 84 -5.07 3.02 -6.93
N ASN A 85 -4.79 4.29 -7.18
CA ASN A 85 -4.59 4.82 -8.53
C ASN A 85 -3.33 5.68 -8.57
N VAL A 86 -2.71 5.75 -9.75
CA VAL A 86 -1.61 6.67 -10.00
C VAL A 86 -2.17 7.90 -10.71
N SER A 87 -1.97 9.06 -10.11
CA SER A 87 -2.34 10.35 -10.67
C SER A 87 -1.10 11.00 -11.29
N PHE A 88 -1.10 11.20 -12.60
CA PHE A 88 0.00 11.85 -13.31
C PHE A 88 -0.33 13.32 -13.57
N VAL A 89 0.44 14.23 -12.99
CA VAL A 89 0.28 15.67 -13.21
C VAL A 89 1.27 16.11 -14.28
N LYS A 90 0.80 16.14 -15.54
CA LYS A 90 1.62 16.48 -16.73
C LYS A 90 2.40 17.78 -16.61
N GLU A 91 1.86 18.77 -15.93
CA GLU A 91 2.45 20.11 -15.80
C GLU A 91 3.71 20.13 -14.94
N VAL A 92 3.81 19.21 -13.98
CA VAL A 92 4.92 19.12 -13.02
C VAL A 92 5.78 17.88 -13.27
N GLY A 93 5.28 16.92 -14.07
CA GLY A 93 5.99 15.67 -14.37
C GLY A 93 5.94 14.64 -13.24
N VAL A 94 5.15 14.90 -12.19
CA VAL A 94 5.09 14.08 -10.98
C VAL A 94 3.99 13.02 -11.08
N SER A 95 4.29 11.81 -10.59
CA SER A 95 3.34 10.70 -10.49
C SER A 95 3.05 10.41 -9.02
N ASN A 96 1.81 10.60 -8.59
CA ASN A 96 1.42 10.37 -7.20
C ASN A 96 0.63 9.07 -7.07
N LEU A 97 0.89 8.30 -6.01
CA LEU A 97 0.05 7.16 -5.65
C LEU A 97 -1.01 7.61 -4.66
N VAL A 98 -2.28 7.44 -5.02
CA VAL A 98 -3.40 7.86 -4.18
C VAL A 98 -4.33 6.69 -3.91
N SER A 99 -4.91 6.70 -2.71
CA SER A 99 -5.99 5.82 -2.28
C SER A 99 -7.29 6.62 -2.26
N LEU A 100 -8.34 6.08 -2.88
CA LEU A 100 -9.64 6.73 -3.03
C LEU A 100 -10.76 5.74 -2.74
N CYS A 101 -11.70 6.10 -1.86
CA CYS A 101 -12.91 5.31 -1.65
C CYS A 101 -14.14 6.04 -2.16
N LYS A 102 -14.82 5.47 -3.15
CA LYS A 102 -16.05 6.03 -3.73
C LYS A 102 -17.26 5.98 -2.79
N ALA A 103 -17.20 5.19 -1.72
CA ALA A 103 -18.32 5.00 -0.80
C ALA A 103 -18.35 6.01 0.36
N CYS A 104 -17.18 6.46 0.82
CA CYS A 104 -17.05 7.40 1.95
C CYS A 104 -16.26 8.66 1.61
N GLU A 105 -15.95 8.89 0.33
CA GLU A 105 -15.17 10.04 -0.17
C GLU A 105 -13.78 10.15 0.46
N PHE A 106 -13.25 9.06 1.02
CA PHE A 106 -11.91 9.01 1.59
C PHE A 106 -10.86 9.19 0.50
N MET A 107 -9.87 10.03 0.77
CA MET A 107 -8.71 10.24 -0.07
C MET A 107 -7.45 10.28 0.79
N TYR A 108 -6.41 9.56 0.36
CA TYR A 108 -5.09 9.57 1.00
C TYR A 108 -3.99 9.57 -0.06
N ILE A 109 -3.00 10.44 0.10
CA ILE A 109 -1.82 10.51 -0.78
C ILE A 109 -0.71 9.69 -0.15
N ILE A 110 -0.22 8.69 -0.88
CA ILE A 110 0.80 7.74 -0.40
C ILE A 110 2.19 8.20 -0.81
N LEU A 111 2.30 8.71 -2.05
CA LEU A 111 3.51 9.23 -2.69
C LEU A 111 3.14 10.44 -3.54
#